data_AF-A0A2N0L2S4-F1
#
_entry.id   AF-A0A2N0L2S4-F1
#
_cell.length_a   1.000
_cell.length_b   1.000
_cell.length_c   1.000
_cell.angle_alpha   90.00
_cell.angle_beta   90.00
_cell.angle_gamma   90.00
#
_symmetry.space_group_name_H-M   'P 1'
#
loop_
_entity.id
_entity.type
_entity.pdbx_description
1 polymer ?
#
loop_
_entity_poly.entity_id
_entity_poly.type
_entity_poly.pdbx_seq_one_letter_code
_entity_poly.pdbx_strand_id
1 'polypeptide(L)'
;MSSFTQVLLEEGVEVELPAKLSDVIAMLDEDVPSFDCQGYGYRVAPAKGQIGSHWDLIIRSVNPARSDMAFAPVGRLEVEKLDHDMVLFRIPPLFEQQSEDVANFDTDGRLFGSFVYQVLNSFQRRQLIDLPGPLPAF
;
A
#
# COMPACT_ATOMS: atom_id res chain seq x y z
N MET A 1 20.47 13.99 -3.44
CA MET A 1 19.45 14.02 -2.38
C MET A 1 18.44 12.96 -2.75
N SER A 2 18.20 11.97 -1.88
CA SER A 2 17.14 10.98 -2.09
C SER A 2 15.79 11.68 -2.06
N SER A 3 14.84 11.25 -2.90
CA SER A 3 13.48 11.78 -2.83
C SER A 3 12.83 11.33 -1.51
N PHE A 4 11.84 12.07 -1.01
CA PHE A 4 11.09 11.64 0.19
C PHE A 4 10.45 10.26 -0.01
N THR A 5 10.02 9.95 -1.23
CA THR A 5 9.50 8.63 -1.61
C THR A 5 10.53 7.54 -1.39
N GLN A 6 11.77 7.76 -1.83
CA GLN A 6 12.84 6.79 -1.67
C GLN A 6 13.11 6.51 -0.18
N VAL A 7 13.26 7.54 0.64
CA VAL A 7 13.49 7.36 2.09
C VAL A 7 12.34 6.62 2.76
N LEU A 8 11.09 6.98 2.42
CA LEU A 8 9.90 6.36 2.99
C LEU A 8 9.78 4.88 2.61
N LEU A 9 10.16 4.50 1.40
CA LEU A 9 10.15 3.10 0.98
C LEU A 9 11.35 2.32 1.54
N GLU A 10 12.53 2.95 1.60
CA GLU A 10 13.75 2.34 2.17
C GLU A 10 13.56 1.95 3.64
N GLU A 11 12.95 2.83 4.44
CA GLU A 11 12.70 2.61 5.87
C GLU A 11 11.37 1.88 6.14
N GLY A 12 10.47 1.85 5.16
CA GLY A 12 9.11 1.35 5.34
C GLY A 12 8.20 2.35 6.05
N VAL A 13 6.94 1.94 6.24
CA VAL A 13 5.91 2.73 6.93
C VAL A 13 5.25 1.86 7.97
N GLU A 14 5.05 2.40 9.16
CA GLU A 14 4.31 1.75 10.22
C GLU A 14 3.38 2.76 10.88
N VAL A 15 2.09 2.46 10.91
CA VAL A 15 1.08 3.32 11.52
C VAL A 15 0.07 2.49 12.30
N GLU A 16 -0.22 2.93 13.52
CA GLU A 16 -1.33 2.41 14.32
C GLU A 16 -2.62 3.16 13.95
N LEU A 17 -3.66 2.41 13.62
CA LEU A 17 -4.95 2.95 13.19
C LEU A 17 -6.00 2.66 14.28
N PRO A 18 -6.72 3.68 14.77
CA PRO A 18 -7.82 3.52 15.73
C PRO A 18 -9.09 3.01 15.03
N ALA A 19 -9.01 1.79 14.49
CA ALA A 19 -10.06 1.16 13.73
C ALA A 19 -10.03 -0.37 13.91
N LYS A 20 -11.13 -1.04 13.57
CA LYS A 20 -11.18 -2.51 13.51
C LYS A 20 -10.51 -3.01 12.25
N LEU A 21 -9.93 -4.21 12.31
CA LEU A 21 -9.34 -4.87 11.14
C LEU A 21 -10.31 -4.94 9.96
N SER A 22 -11.57 -5.28 10.21
CA SER A 22 -12.61 -5.32 9.16
C SER A 22 -12.81 -3.98 8.46
N ASP A 23 -12.71 -2.88 9.21
CA ASP A 23 -12.97 -1.55 8.70
C ASP A 23 -11.79 -1.07 7.86
N VAL A 24 -10.56 -1.38 8.28
CA VAL A 24 -9.34 -1.11 7.50
C VAL A 24 -9.32 -1.92 6.21
N ILE A 25 -9.70 -3.20 6.24
CA ILE A 25 -9.77 -4.04 5.03
C ILE A 25 -10.86 -3.53 4.08
N ALA A 26 -12.06 -3.23 4.59
CA ALA A 26 -13.14 -2.68 3.78
C ALA A 26 -12.76 -1.33 3.15
N MET A 27 -12.02 -0.50 3.89
CA MET A 27 -11.49 0.76 3.39
C MET A 27 -10.51 0.57 2.24
N LEU A 28 -9.57 -0.39 2.36
CA LEU A 28 -8.64 -0.72 1.27
C LEU A 28 -9.40 -1.22 0.03
N ASP A 29 -10.41 -2.07 0.21
CA ASP A 29 -11.24 -2.56 -0.90
C ASP A 29 -12.05 -1.45 -1.59
N GLU A 30 -12.49 -0.43 -0.84
CA GLU A 30 -13.22 0.73 -1.36
C GLU A 30 -12.31 1.75 -2.07
N ASP A 31 -11.20 2.11 -1.43
CA ASP A 31 -10.37 3.25 -1.86
C ASP A 31 -9.38 2.85 -2.96
N VAL A 32 -8.73 1.68 -2.86
CA VAL A 32 -7.67 1.25 -3.79
C VAL A 32 -8.11 1.24 -5.26
N PRO A 33 -9.31 0.78 -5.64
CA PRO A 33 -9.75 0.80 -7.03
C PRO A 33 -9.82 2.21 -7.65
N SER A 34 -9.86 3.26 -6.82
CA SER A 34 -9.87 4.66 -7.27
C SER A 34 -8.47 5.26 -7.40
N PHE A 35 -7.44 4.59 -6.90
CA PHE A 35 -6.07 5.07 -6.97
C PHE A 35 -5.56 4.97 -8.41
N ASP A 36 -4.85 6.01 -8.84
CA ASP A 36 -4.21 6.08 -10.15
C ASP A 36 -2.79 6.63 -9.99
N CYS A 37 -1.88 6.15 -10.83
CA CYS A 37 -0.59 6.78 -11.05
C CYS A 37 -0.20 6.63 -12.52
N GLN A 38 -0.16 7.75 -13.24
CA GLN A 38 0.19 7.79 -14.66
C GLN A 38 -0.66 6.86 -15.54
N GLY A 39 -1.94 6.70 -15.23
CA GLY A 39 -2.85 5.81 -15.94
C GLY A 39 -2.74 4.34 -15.54
N TYR A 40 -1.98 4.01 -14.48
CA TYR A 40 -2.00 2.71 -13.84
C TYR A 40 -2.91 2.76 -12.60
N GLY A 41 -3.88 1.85 -12.55
CA GLY A 41 -4.66 1.60 -11.34
C GLY A 41 -4.00 0.57 -10.43
N TYR A 42 -4.66 0.25 -9.32
CA TYR A 42 -4.14 -0.68 -8.33
C TYR A 42 -5.17 -1.74 -7.92
N ARG A 43 -4.67 -2.89 -7.48
CA ARG A 43 -5.43 -3.91 -6.75
C ARG A 43 -4.59 -4.48 -5.63
N VAL A 44 -5.25 -4.82 -4.54
CA VAL A 44 -4.66 -5.55 -3.43
C VAL A 44 -5.23 -6.96 -3.42
N ALA A 45 -4.39 -7.95 -3.18
CA ALA A 45 -4.79 -9.35 -3.08
C ALA A 45 -4.07 -10.02 -1.90
N PRO A 46 -4.69 -11.01 -1.23
CA PRO A 46 -4.01 -11.79 -0.20
C PRO A 46 -2.74 -12.44 -0.73
N ALA A 47 -1.65 -12.36 0.05
CA ALA A 47 -0.47 -13.18 -0.16
C ALA A 47 -0.75 -14.64 0.27
N LYS A 48 0.16 -15.56 -0.05
CA LYS A 48 0.09 -16.95 0.45
C LYS A 48 0.40 -16.96 1.95
N GLY A 49 -0.64 -16.84 2.78
CA GLY A 49 -0.53 -16.89 4.24
C GLY A 49 -1.41 -15.86 4.91
N GLN A 50 -2.65 -16.21 5.21
CA GLN A 50 -3.43 -15.50 6.23
C GLN A 50 -3.35 -16.31 7.51
N ILE A 51 -2.84 -15.70 8.58
CA ILE A 51 -2.76 -16.34 9.89
C ILE A 51 -3.54 -15.49 10.88
N GLY A 52 -4.79 -15.86 11.13
CA GLY A 52 -5.62 -15.28 12.20
C GLY A 52 -5.78 -13.75 12.08
N SER A 53 -5.04 -13.02 12.93
CA SER A 53 -5.05 -11.56 13.07
C SER A 53 -4.10 -10.81 12.12
N HIS A 54 -3.25 -11.52 11.36
CA HIS A 54 -2.23 -10.94 10.47
C HIS A 54 -2.55 -11.23 9.00
N TRP A 55 -2.54 -10.18 8.18
CA TRP A 55 -2.87 -10.21 6.77
C TRP A 55 -1.72 -9.66 5.94
N ASP A 56 -1.01 -10.55 5.27
CA ASP A 56 -0.06 -10.17 4.22
C ASP A 56 -0.81 -9.96 2.91
N LEU A 57 -0.63 -8.79 2.31
CA LEU A 57 -1.27 -8.41 1.05
C LEU A 57 -0.23 -8.02 0.00
N ILE A 58 -0.48 -8.41 -1.25
CA ILE A 58 0.32 -8.04 -2.42
C ILE A 58 -0.41 -6.92 -3.16
N ILE A 59 0.33 -5.85 -3.44
CA ILE A 59 -0.12 -4.73 -4.26
C ILE A 59 0.27 -5.02 -5.70
N ARG A 60 -0.68 -4.90 -6.61
CA ARG A 60 -0.47 -5.09 -8.04
C ARG A 60 -0.92 -3.85 -8.79
N SER A 61 -0.13 -3.45 -9.78
CA SER A 61 -0.54 -2.43 -10.74
C SER A 61 -1.45 -3.03 -11.82
N VAL A 62 -2.35 -2.21 -12.34
CA VAL A 62 -3.29 -2.53 -13.42
C VAL A 62 -3.10 -1.51 -14.52
N ASN A 63 -2.74 -1.94 -15.73
CA ASN A 63 -2.75 -1.05 -16.89
C ASN A 63 -4.06 -1.24 -17.67
N PRO A 64 -5.02 -0.29 -17.60
CA PRO A 64 -6.30 -0.40 -18.31
C PRO A 64 -6.15 -0.26 -19.84
N ALA A 65 -5.04 0.32 -20.32
CA ALA A 65 -4.78 0.50 -21.75
C ALA A 65 -4.19 -0.75 -22.42
N ARG A 66 -3.67 -1.71 -21.64
CA ARG A 66 -3.22 -3.00 -22.17
C ARG A 66 -4.29 -4.06 -21.94
N SER A 67 -4.66 -4.75 -23.02
CA SER A 67 -5.67 -5.81 -22.98
C SER A 67 -5.21 -7.07 -22.24
N ASP A 68 -3.90 -7.20 -21.97
CA ASP A 68 -3.42 -8.17 -21.01
C ASP A 68 -3.69 -7.63 -19.61
N MET A 69 -4.62 -8.26 -18.91
CA MET A 69 -4.85 -8.03 -17.47
C MET A 69 -3.66 -8.55 -16.62
N ALA A 70 -2.43 -8.37 -17.11
CA ALA A 70 -1.21 -8.80 -16.45
C ALA A 70 -0.96 -7.87 -15.26
N PHE A 71 -1.47 -8.28 -14.10
CA PHE A 71 -1.27 -7.59 -12.85
C PHE A 71 0.20 -7.74 -12.40
N ALA A 72 1.03 -6.72 -12.62
CA ALA A 72 2.41 -6.75 -12.16
C ALA A 72 2.49 -6.40 -10.67
N PRO A 73 3.09 -7.25 -9.81
CA PRO A 73 3.29 -6.91 -8.41
C PRO A 73 4.23 -5.71 -8.29
N VAL A 74 3.85 -4.75 -7.45
CA VAL A 74 4.64 -3.52 -7.20
C VAL A 74 5.08 -3.39 -5.75
N GLY A 75 4.50 -4.17 -4.84
CA GLY A 75 4.90 -4.17 -3.44
C GLY A 75 4.00 -5.05 -2.58
N ARG A 76 4.24 -4.98 -1.28
CA ARG A 76 3.50 -5.68 -0.23
C ARG A 76 3.13 -4.71 0.89
N LEU A 77 2.03 -5.01 1.55
CA LEU A 77 1.63 -4.39 2.80
C LEU A 77 1.12 -5.45 3.76
N GLU A 78 1.10 -5.12 5.03
CA GLU A 78 0.67 -5.99 6.10
C GLU A 78 -0.33 -5.26 6.99
N VAL A 79 -1.35 -5.98 7.43
CA VAL A 79 -2.36 -5.46 8.34
C VAL A 79 -2.53 -6.44 9.50
N GLU A 80 -2.25 -5.99 10.71
CA GLU A 80 -2.32 -6.81 11.92
C GLU A 80 -3.28 -6.22 12.94
N LYS A 81 -4.16 -7.04 13.50
CA LYS A 81 -4.98 -6.64 14.64
C LYS A 81 -4.13 -6.65 15.93
N LEU A 82 -3.93 -5.48 16.55
CA LEU A 82 -3.25 -5.34 17.84
C LEU A 82 -4.21 -5.55 19.01
N ASP A 83 -5.39 -4.94 18.96
CA ASP A 83 -6.48 -5.11 19.94
C ASP A 83 -7.86 -4.94 19.25
N HIS A 84 -8.95 -4.86 20.01
CA HIS A 84 -10.33 -4.82 19.50
C HIS A 84 -10.59 -3.68 18.52
N ASP A 85 -10.03 -2.49 18.77
CA ASP A 85 -10.24 -1.28 17.98
C ASP A 85 -8.91 -0.64 17.54
N MET A 86 -7.82 -1.42 17.48
CA MET A 86 -6.51 -0.96 17.04
C MET A 86 -5.89 -1.94 16.04
N VAL A 87 -5.40 -1.39 14.93
CA VAL A 87 -4.77 -2.14 13.84
C VAL A 87 -3.40 -1.54 13.53
N LEU A 88 -2.39 -2.39 13.40
CA LEU A 88 -1.12 -2.03 12.81
C LEU A 88 -1.20 -2.16 11.30
N PHE A 89 -0.94 -1.07 10.58
CA PHE A 89 -0.73 -1.10 9.14
C PHE A 89 0.76 -0.88 8.87
N ARG A 90 1.35 -1.80 8.10
CA ARG A 90 2.78 -1.80 7.79
C ARG A 90 3.00 -1.88 6.29
N ILE A 91 3.89 -1.03 5.79
CA ILE A 91 4.60 -1.21 4.52
C ILE A 91 6.02 -1.65 4.88
N PRO A 92 6.37 -2.93 4.64
CA PRO A 92 7.73 -3.40 4.91
C PRO A 92 8.79 -2.56 4.17
N PRO A 93 9.99 -2.37 4.75
CA PRO A 93 11.13 -1.74 4.08
C PRO A 93 11.47 -2.39 2.75
N LEU A 94 12.05 -1.64 1.79
CA LEU A 94 12.40 -2.15 0.45
C LEU A 94 13.26 -3.43 0.47
N PHE A 95 14.11 -3.64 1.47
CA PHE A 95 14.91 -4.86 1.57
C PHE A 95 14.07 -6.11 1.91
N GLU A 96 12.90 -5.94 2.55
CA GLU A 96 11.91 -7.00 2.84
C GLU A 96 10.87 -7.18 1.72
N GLN A 97 10.75 -6.19 0.83
CA GLN A 97 9.84 -6.20 -0.31
C GLN A 97 10.31 -7.12 -1.45
N GLN A 98 11.54 -7.62 -1.40
CA GLN A 98 12.23 -8.27 -2.53
C GLN A 98 11.56 -9.57 -3.00
N SER A 99 10.80 -9.47 -4.09
CA SER A 99 10.69 -10.53 -5.09
C SER A 99 11.30 -10.02 -6.40
N GLU A 100 11.96 -10.90 -7.16
CA GLU A 100 12.58 -10.55 -8.45
C GLU A 100 11.57 -9.91 -9.44
N ASP A 101 10.28 -10.21 -9.30
CA ASP A 101 9.21 -9.68 -10.13
C ASP A 101 8.90 -8.19 -9.87
N VAL A 102 9.04 -7.72 -8.63
CA VAL A 102 8.73 -6.33 -8.23
C VAL A 102 9.81 -5.36 -8.71
N ALA A 103 11.08 -5.73 -8.51
CA ALA A 103 12.24 -4.88 -8.80
C ALA A 103 12.38 -4.53 -10.29
N ASN A 104 11.91 -5.40 -11.17
CA ASN A 104 12.03 -5.22 -12.63
C ASN A 104 10.92 -4.34 -13.23
N PHE A 105 9.79 -4.14 -12.54
CA PHE A 105 8.64 -3.42 -13.09
C PHE A 105 8.55 -1.96 -12.63
N ASP A 106 8.81 -1.69 -11.35
CA ASP A 106 8.77 -0.34 -10.77
C ASP A 106 10.15 0.05 -10.21
N THR A 107 11.14 0.14 -11.10
CA THR A 107 12.56 0.31 -10.73
C THR A 107 12.84 1.60 -9.95
N ASP A 108 12.03 2.64 -10.16
CA ASP A 108 12.14 3.93 -9.45
C ASP A 108 11.23 4.00 -8.20
N GLY A 109 10.46 2.95 -7.90
CA GLY A 109 9.50 2.90 -6.80
C GLY A 109 8.36 3.93 -6.93
N ARG A 110 8.08 4.41 -8.14
CA ARG A 110 7.11 5.49 -8.37
C ARG A 110 5.68 4.99 -8.19
N LEU A 111 5.35 3.84 -8.78
CA LEU A 111 4.01 3.27 -8.67
C LEU A 111 3.73 2.86 -7.22
N PHE A 112 4.70 2.23 -6.57
CA PHE A 112 4.58 1.83 -5.17
C PHE A 112 4.52 3.04 -4.24
N GLY A 113 5.38 4.03 -4.46
CA GLY A 113 5.36 5.29 -3.69
C GLY A 113 4.03 6.04 -3.80
N SER A 114 3.48 6.18 -5.02
CA SER A 114 2.16 6.82 -5.22
C SER A 114 1.06 6.04 -4.51
N PHE A 115 1.08 4.71 -4.55
CA PHE A 115 0.15 3.87 -3.79
C PHE A 115 0.22 4.17 -2.29
N VAL A 116 1.42 4.17 -1.70
CA VAL A 116 1.58 4.42 -0.26
C VAL A 116 1.07 5.81 0.13
N TYR A 117 1.37 6.84 -0.66
CA TYR A 117 0.85 8.19 -0.43
C TYR A 117 -0.68 8.26 -0.49
N GLN A 118 -1.30 7.58 -1.46
CA GLN A 118 -2.76 7.56 -1.60
C GLN A 118 -3.45 6.80 -0.45
N VAL A 119 -2.83 5.73 0.07
CA VAL A 119 -3.29 5.05 1.29
C VAL A 119 -3.21 5.98 2.50
N LEU A 120 -2.05 6.59 2.74
CA LEU A 120 -1.86 7.50 3.88
C LEU A 120 -2.80 8.71 3.82
N ASN A 121 -3.01 9.27 2.62
CA ASN A 121 -4.00 10.32 2.41
C ASN A 121 -5.43 9.85 2.69
N SER A 122 -5.75 8.58 2.41
CA SER A 122 -7.06 7.99 2.71
C SER A 122 -7.27 7.81 4.21
N PHE A 123 -6.25 7.35 4.93
CA PHE A 123 -6.25 7.34 6.41
C PHE A 123 -6.44 8.73 6.99
N GLN A 124 -5.73 9.74 6.47
CA GLN A 124 -5.87 11.12 6.93
C GLN A 124 -7.28 11.67 6.67
N ARG A 125 -7.85 11.45 5.48
CA ARG A 125 -9.23 11.90 5.16
C ARG A 125 -10.28 11.29 6.08
N ARG A 126 -10.05 10.06 6.52
CA ARG A 126 -10.91 9.32 7.46
C ARG A 126 -10.54 9.57 8.93
N GLN A 127 -9.62 10.51 9.20
CA GLN A 127 -9.18 10.91 10.55
C GLN A 127 -8.55 9.77 11.36
N LEU A 128 -7.90 8.81 10.68
CA LEU A 128 -7.21 7.68 11.32
C LEU A 128 -5.77 8.00 11.69
N ILE A 129 -5.15 8.98 11.02
CA ILE A 129 -3.81 9.47 11.30
C ILE A 129 -3.76 11.00 11.12
N ASP A 130 -2.79 11.63 11.77
CA ASP A 130 -2.49 13.05 11.60
C ASP A 130 -1.23 13.22 10.74
N LEU A 131 -1.40 13.81 9.56
CA LEU A 131 -0.29 14.23 8.70
C LEU A 131 -0.23 15.76 8.63
N PRO A 132 0.97 16.36 8.51
CA PRO A 132 1.12 17.82 8.42
C PRO A 132 0.48 18.44 7.18
N GLY A 133 0.15 17.62 6.19
CA GLY A 133 -0.54 17.99 4.96
C GLY A 133 -0.73 16.76 4.05
N PRO A 134 -1.49 16.90 2.96
CA PRO A 134 -1.67 15.81 2.01
C PRO A 134 -0.34 15.45 1.32
N LEU A 135 -0.07 14.17 1.18
CA LEU A 135 1.05 13.64 0.43
C LEU A 135 0.77 13.68 -1.08
N PRO A 136 1.80 13.70 -1.95
CA PRO A 136 1.60 13.74 -3.39
C PRO A 136 0.81 12.54 -3.91
N ALA A 137 -0.25 12.78 -4.69
CA ALA A 137 -0.86 11.76 -5.53
C ALA A 137 -0.42 12.06 -6.97
N PHE A 138 0.48 11.23 -7.52
CA PHE A 138 0.98 11.32 -8.89
C PHE A 138 0.29 10.29 -9.76
#